data_AF-A0A3B8W3L2-F1
#
_entry.id   AF-A0A3B8W3L2-F1
#
_cell.length_a   1.000
_cell.length_b   1.000
_cell.length_c   1.000
_cell.angle_alpha   90.00
_cell.angle_beta   90.00
_cell.angle_gamma   90.00
#
_symmetry.space_group_name_H-M   'P 1'
#
loop_
_entity.id
_entity.type
_entity.pdbx_description
1 polymer ?
#
loop_
_entity_poly.entity_id
_entity_poly.type
_entity_poly.pdbx_seq_one_letter_code
_entity_poly.pdbx_strand_id
1 'polypeptide(L)'
;MDRRKYLKTLAVGTISTGVLLESCKTETAPPPPPPPDPVKAQGGHDRQPNEVEHFKKITGEKFFDDHEMATLTVLVDIIIPRDEKSGSATDAGVPAFLEFIVKDMPRHQLPMRGG
;
A
#
# COMPACT_ATOMS: atom_id res chain seq x y z
N MET A 1 -50.62 1.93 26.95
CA MET A 1 -49.52 2.82 26.52
C MET A 1 -50.07 3.96 25.67
N ASP A 2 -49.86 5.21 26.08
CA ASP A 2 -50.36 6.39 25.34
C ASP A 2 -49.40 6.81 24.23
N ARG A 3 -49.74 6.46 22.98
CA ARG A 3 -48.96 6.82 21.77
C ARG A 3 -48.60 8.30 21.65
N ARG A 4 -49.43 9.20 22.18
CA ARG A 4 -49.17 10.65 22.19
C ARG A 4 -48.06 11.04 23.16
N LYS A 5 -47.87 10.28 24.24
CA LYS A 5 -46.81 10.50 25.23
C LYS A 5 -45.45 10.08 24.66
N TYR A 6 -45.40 8.97 23.91
CA TYR A 6 -44.19 8.51 23.21
C TYR A 6 -43.74 9.45 22.09
N LEU A 7 -44.67 10.03 21.32
CA LEU A 7 -44.33 11.01 20.29
C LEU A 7 -43.76 12.30 20.89
N LYS A 8 -44.28 12.74 22.05
CA LYS A 8 -43.74 13.90 22.77
C LYS A 8 -42.34 13.63 23.33
N THR A 9 -42.09 12.44 23.87
CA THR A 9 -40.76 12.08 24.38
C THR A 9 -39.72 11.92 23.25
N LEU A 10 -40.14 11.43 22.08
CA LEU A 10 -39.25 11.33 20.92
C LEU A 10 -38.88 12.73 20.37
N ALA A 11 -39.85 13.65 20.29
CA ALA A 11 -39.61 15.02 19.82
C ALA A 11 -38.73 15.84 20.79
N VAL A 12 -38.77 15.55 22.09
CA VAL A 12 -37.87 16.18 23.08
C VAL A 12 -36.45 15.63 22.98
N GLY A 13 -36.29 14.37 22.54
CA GLY A 13 -34.98 13.72 22.36
C GLY A 13 -34.18 14.21 21.15
N THR A 14 -34.80 14.86 20.14
CA THR A 14 -34.10 15.30 18.92
C THR A 14 -33.35 16.64 19.07
N ILE A 15 -33.47 17.33 20.20
CA ILE A 15 -32.79 18.61 20.44
C ILE A 15 -31.31 18.40 20.82
N SER A 16 -30.91 17.20 21.22
CA SER A 16 -29.53 16.88 21.62
C SER A 16 -28.58 16.55 20.46
N THR A 17 -29.09 16.31 19.24
CA THR A 17 -28.26 15.96 18.08
C THR A 17 -27.53 17.15 17.46
N GLY A 18 -28.01 18.39 17.68
CA GLY A 18 -27.35 19.61 17.20
C GLY A 18 -25.99 19.87 17.87
N VAL A 19 -25.89 19.64 19.18
CA VAL A 19 -24.64 19.83 19.94
C VAL A 19 -23.59 18.76 19.61
N LEU A 20 -24.04 17.55 19.24
CA LEU A 20 -23.15 16.47 18.80
C LEU A 20 -22.57 16.71 17.40
N LEU A 21 -23.31 17.39 16.51
CA LEU A 21 -22.81 17.77 15.19
C LEU A 21 -21.75 18.87 15.24
N GLU A 22 -21.83 19.78 16.23
CA GLU A 22 -20.79 20.79 16.47
C GLU A 22 -19.49 20.14 16.99
N SER A 23 -19.57 19.07 17.78
CA SER A 23 -18.39 18.32 18.24
C SER A 23 -17.71 17.48 17.16
N CYS A 24 -18.34 17.30 16.00
CA CYS A 24 -17.76 16.65 14.82
C CYS A 24 -17.25 17.64 13.76
N LYS A 25 -17.32 18.96 14.00
CA LYS A 25 -16.60 19.95 13.19
C LYS A 25 -15.23 20.21 13.80
N THR A 26 -14.29 19.33 13.52
CA THR A 26 -12.86 19.65 13.59
C THR A 26 -12.54 20.65 12.49
N GLU A 27 -12.73 21.94 12.78
CA GLU A 27 -12.10 23.02 12.04
C GLU A 27 -10.59 22.94 12.25
N THR A 28 -9.92 22.20 11.37
CA THR A 28 -8.61 22.44 10.76
C THR A 28 -8.29 21.15 10.00
N ALA A 29 -8.34 21.18 8.67
CA ALA A 29 -7.77 20.08 7.90
C ALA A 29 -6.31 19.92 8.34
N PRO A 30 -5.89 18.74 8.83
CA PRO A 30 -4.51 18.53 9.24
C PRO A 30 -3.61 18.85 8.04
N PRO A 31 -2.43 19.48 8.26
CA PRO A 31 -1.46 19.68 7.19
C PRO A 31 -1.21 18.34 6.48
N PRO A 32 -0.90 18.37 5.17
CA PRO A 32 -0.61 17.14 4.43
C PRO A 32 0.41 16.33 5.23
N PRO A 33 0.20 15.01 5.39
CA PRO A 33 1.10 14.18 6.16
C PRO A 33 2.53 14.42 5.64
N PRO A 34 3.51 14.58 6.54
CA PRO A 34 4.90 14.71 6.12
C PRO A 34 5.23 13.54 5.19
N PRO A 35 6.10 13.75 4.18
CA PRO A 35 6.53 12.66 3.31
C PRO A 35 6.97 11.50 4.20
N PRO A 36 6.54 10.26 3.86
CA PRO A 36 6.80 9.11 4.73
C PRO A 36 8.29 9.05 5.02
N ASP A 37 8.64 8.97 6.31
CA ASP A 37 10.03 8.85 6.74
C ASP A 37 10.69 7.74 5.91
N PRO A 38 11.81 8.00 5.22
CA PRO A 38 12.48 6.98 4.41
C PRO A 38 12.89 5.78 5.28
N VAL A 39 13.09 6.00 6.59
CA VAL A 39 13.32 4.96 7.59
C VAL A 39 12.09 4.06 7.81
N LYS A 40 10.88 4.62 7.81
CA LYS A 40 9.64 3.82 7.86
C LYS A 40 9.41 3.07 6.55
N ALA A 41 9.78 3.68 5.42
CA ALA A 41 9.67 3.05 4.10
C ALA A 41 10.67 1.89 3.88
N GLN A 42 11.78 1.86 4.63
CA GLN A 42 12.88 0.89 4.48
C GLN A 42 12.95 -0.17 5.60
N GLY A 43 11.83 -0.46 6.24
CA GLY A 43 11.75 -1.55 7.22
C GLY A 43 10.99 -1.24 8.50
N GLY A 44 10.50 -0.01 8.70
CA GLY A 44 9.70 0.33 9.88
C GLY A 44 10.49 0.25 11.20
N HIS A 45 9.94 0.84 12.25
CA HIS A 45 10.48 0.71 13.60
C HIS A 45 10.20 -0.66 14.23
N ASP A 46 9.47 -1.52 13.51
CA ASP A 46 8.93 -2.79 14.00
C ASP A 46 9.75 -4.03 13.55
N ARG A 47 10.85 -3.84 12.79
CA ARG A 47 11.75 -4.92 12.37
C ARG A 47 12.96 -5.06 13.28
N GLN A 48 13.45 -6.29 13.42
CA GLN A 48 14.69 -6.56 14.16
C GLN A 48 15.90 -5.98 13.40
N PRO A 49 16.99 -5.58 14.10
CA PRO A 49 18.14 -4.94 13.46
C PRO A 49 18.74 -5.75 12.30
N ASN A 50 18.83 -7.08 12.44
CA ASN A 50 19.30 -8.00 11.41
C ASN A 50 18.40 -8.03 10.16
N GLU A 51 17.08 -7.88 10.32
CA GLU A 51 16.13 -7.82 9.20
C GLU A 51 16.25 -6.51 8.42
N VAL A 52 16.53 -5.40 9.13
CA VAL A 52 16.79 -4.09 8.51
C VAL A 52 18.08 -4.12 7.69
N GLU A 53 19.14 -4.73 8.22
CA GLU A 53 20.42 -4.90 7.51
C GLU A 53 20.26 -5.77 6.25
N HIS A 54 19.57 -6.90 6.37
CA HIS A 54 19.28 -7.78 5.24
C HIS A 54 18.46 -7.07 4.15
N PHE A 55 17.41 -6.34 4.55
CA PHE A 55 16.58 -5.58 3.62
C PHE A 55 17.37 -4.48 2.89
N LYS A 56 18.25 -3.76 3.59
CA LYS A 56 19.14 -2.76 2.98
C LYS A 56 20.09 -3.40 1.96
N LYS A 57 20.63 -4.57 2.27
CA LYS A 57 21.51 -5.30 1.36
C LYS A 57 20.78 -5.66 0.05
N ILE A 58 19.59 -6.27 0.16
CA ILE A 58 18.80 -6.68 -1.00
C ILE A 58 18.33 -5.50 -1.84
N THR A 59 17.92 -4.40 -1.20
CA THR A 59 17.41 -3.22 -1.92
C THR A 59 18.54 -2.38 -2.53
N GLY A 60 19.77 -2.47 -2.02
CA GLY A 60 20.93 -1.77 -2.55
C GLY A 60 21.61 -2.44 -3.75
N GLU A 61 21.43 -3.75 -3.93
CA GLU A 61 22.01 -4.51 -5.04
C GLU A 61 21.05 -4.54 -6.25
N LYS A 62 21.60 -4.45 -7.47
CA LYS A 62 20.86 -4.71 -8.72
C LYS A 62 21.16 -6.13 -9.20
N PHE A 63 20.12 -6.90 -9.52
CA PHE A 63 20.32 -8.24 -10.07
C PHE A 63 20.25 -8.22 -11.59
N PHE A 64 19.14 -7.75 -12.15
CA PHE A 64 18.95 -7.64 -13.59
C PHE A 64 19.65 -6.41 -14.16
N ASP A 65 20.18 -6.52 -15.36
CA ASP A 65 20.65 -5.35 -16.12
C ASP A 65 19.48 -4.61 -16.81
N ASP A 66 19.77 -3.46 -17.42
CA ASP A 66 18.74 -2.62 -18.03
C ASP A 66 18.04 -3.32 -19.21
N HIS A 67 18.75 -4.16 -19.96
CA HIS A 67 18.20 -4.90 -21.09
C HIS A 67 17.32 -6.07 -20.62
N GLU A 68 17.76 -6.80 -19.60
CA GLU A 68 16.98 -7.87 -18.96
C GLU A 68 15.72 -7.31 -18.32
N MET A 69 15.80 -6.15 -17.65
CA MET A 69 14.61 -5.48 -17.09
C MET A 69 13.63 -5.07 -18.19
N ALA A 70 14.11 -4.51 -19.30
CA ALA A 70 13.24 -4.17 -20.43
C ALA A 70 12.59 -5.43 -21.04
N THR A 71 13.35 -6.52 -21.17
CA THR A 71 12.84 -7.80 -21.67
C THR A 71 11.79 -8.37 -20.73
N LEU A 72 12.05 -8.35 -19.43
CA LEU A 72 11.13 -8.81 -18.40
C LEU A 72 9.82 -8.03 -18.43
N THR A 73 9.87 -6.70 -18.51
CA THR A 73 8.68 -5.84 -18.63
C THR A 73 7.80 -6.28 -19.80
N VAL A 74 8.38 -6.48 -20.98
CA VAL A 74 7.63 -6.94 -22.15
C VAL A 74 7.03 -8.33 -21.94
N LEU A 75 7.81 -9.28 -21.41
CA LEU A 75 7.34 -10.65 -21.19
C LEU A 75 6.19 -10.71 -20.19
N VAL A 76 6.26 -9.97 -19.09
CA VAL A 76 5.23 -9.99 -18.06
C VAL A 76 3.94 -9.34 -18.57
N ASP A 77 4.03 -8.25 -19.34
CA ASP A 77 2.85 -7.61 -19.96
C ASP A 77 2.22 -8.46 -21.07
N ILE A 78 2.98 -9.34 -21.73
CA ILE A 78 2.40 -10.33 -22.65
C ILE A 78 1.53 -11.35 -21.90
N ILE A 79 1.94 -11.76 -20.69
CA ILE A 79 1.20 -12.75 -19.88
C ILE A 79 -0.03 -12.10 -19.22
N ILE A 80 0.11 -10.89 -18.68
CA ILE A 80 -0.96 -10.12 -18.05
C ILE A 80 -1.02 -8.73 -18.70
N PRO A 81 -1.68 -8.61 -19.86
CA PRO A 81 -1.84 -7.33 -20.52
C PRO A 81 -2.87 -6.47 -19.78
N ARG A 82 -2.81 -5.16 -20.05
CA ARG A 82 -3.88 -4.24 -19.64
C ARG A 82 -5.18 -4.60 -20.34
N ASP A 83 -6.29 -4.55 -19.61
CA ASP A 83 -7.64 -4.70 -20.16
C ASP A 83 -8.53 -3.48 -19.81
N GLU A 84 -9.82 -3.56 -20.09
CA GLU A 84 -10.76 -2.45 -19.82
C GLU A 84 -11.01 -2.19 -18.32
N LYS A 85 -10.68 -3.13 -17.44
CA LYS A 85 -11.00 -3.10 -16.01
C LYS A 85 -9.75 -3.02 -15.12
N SER A 86 -8.61 -3.49 -15.61
CA SER A 86 -7.42 -3.83 -14.86
C SER A 86 -6.19 -3.27 -15.57
N GLY A 87 -5.22 -2.79 -14.78
CA GLY A 87 -3.90 -2.41 -15.28
C GLY A 87 -3.10 -3.62 -15.80
N SER A 88 -2.01 -3.35 -16.50
CA SER A 88 -1.01 -4.35 -16.88
C SER A 88 -0.20 -4.82 -15.67
N ALA A 89 0.56 -5.90 -15.83
CA ALA A 89 1.49 -6.33 -14.78
C ALA A 89 2.59 -5.30 -14.50
N THR A 90 3.03 -4.54 -15.50
CA THR A 90 3.92 -3.40 -15.29
C THR A 90 3.27 -2.32 -14.43
N ASP A 91 1.99 -2.01 -14.66
CA ASP A 91 1.25 -1.06 -13.81
C ASP A 91 1.15 -1.55 -12.35
N ALA A 92 1.13 -2.87 -12.14
CA ALA A 92 1.13 -3.50 -10.83
C ALA A 92 2.54 -3.63 -10.19
N GLY A 93 3.60 -3.20 -10.87
CA GLY A 93 4.98 -3.24 -10.36
C GLY A 93 5.59 -4.64 -10.32
N VAL A 94 5.06 -5.59 -11.09
CA VAL A 94 5.55 -6.98 -11.10
C VAL A 94 7.03 -7.10 -11.50
N PRO A 95 7.57 -6.37 -12.50
CA PRO A 95 9.00 -6.45 -12.83
C PRO A 95 9.91 -6.08 -11.65
N ALA A 96 9.57 -5.02 -10.91
CA ALA A 96 10.33 -4.60 -9.72
C ALA A 96 10.22 -5.62 -8.59
N PHE A 97 9.05 -6.25 -8.41
CA PHE A 97 8.86 -7.32 -7.45
C PHE A 97 9.70 -8.56 -7.78
N LEU A 98 9.77 -8.95 -9.07
CA LEU A 98 10.60 -10.07 -9.52
C LEU A 98 12.08 -9.81 -9.25
N GLU A 99 12.57 -8.58 -9.51
CA GLU A 99 13.94 -8.21 -9.16
C GLU A 99 14.19 -8.32 -7.64
N PHE A 100 13.25 -7.87 -6.82
CA PHE A 100 13.35 -7.98 -5.36
C PHE A 100 13.39 -9.45 -4.89
N ILE A 101 12.47 -10.29 -5.35
CA ILE A 101 12.38 -11.69 -4.91
C ILE A 101 13.59 -12.52 -5.32
N VAL A 102 14.15 -12.27 -6.49
CA VAL A 102 15.34 -12.99 -6.95
C VAL A 102 16.57 -12.68 -6.09
N LYS A 103 16.62 -11.48 -5.49
CA LYS A 103 17.65 -11.09 -4.52
C LYS A 103 17.38 -11.66 -3.12
N ASP A 104 16.13 -11.65 -2.67
CA ASP A 104 15.73 -12.19 -1.36
C ASP A 104 15.78 -13.73 -1.30
N MET A 105 15.50 -14.40 -2.42
CA MET A 105 15.48 -15.85 -2.55
C MET A 105 16.44 -16.31 -3.66
N PRO A 106 17.74 -16.52 -3.35
CA PRO A 106 18.77 -16.83 -4.34
C PRO A 106 18.49 -18.05 -5.22
N ARG A 107 17.67 -19.00 -4.75
CA ARG A 107 17.21 -20.16 -5.53
C ARG A 107 16.49 -19.79 -6.84
N HIS A 108 15.94 -18.57 -6.93
CA HIS A 108 15.27 -18.07 -8.12
C HIS A 108 16.22 -17.42 -9.13
N GLN A 109 17.49 -17.18 -8.79
CA GLN A 109 18.47 -16.57 -9.69
C GLN A 109 18.79 -17.48 -10.88
N LEU A 110 19.01 -18.77 -10.62
CA LEU A 110 19.35 -19.76 -11.64
C LEU A 110 18.21 -19.94 -12.67
N PRO A 111 16.94 -20.17 -12.29
CA PRO A 111 15.86 -20.26 -13.27
C PRO A 111 15.64 -18.99 -14.10
N MET A 112 15.97 -17.80 -13.56
CA MET A 112 15.71 -16.53 -14.25
C MET A 112 16.81 -16.13 -15.24
N ARG A 113 18.08 -16.50 -15.00
CA ARG A 113 19.22 -16.17 -15.86
C ARG A 113 19.92 -17.39 -16.49
N GLY A 114 19.86 -18.53 -15.81
CA GLY A 114 20.57 -19.75 -16.17
C GLY A 114 19.85 -20.66 -17.16
N GLY A 115 18.52 -20.50 -17.31
CA GLY A 115 17.68 -21.40 -18.11
C GLY A 115 17.26 -22.66 -17.35
#